data_AF-A0A7M2V5L3-F1
#
_entry.id   AF-A0A7M2V5L3-F1
#
_cell.length_a   1.000
_cell.length_b   1.000
_cell.length_c   1.000
_cell.angle_alpha   90.00
_cell.angle_beta   90.00
_cell.angle_gamma   90.00
#
_symmetry.space_group_name_H-M   'P 1'
#
loop_
_entity.id
_entity.type
_entity.pdbx_description
1 polymer ?
#
loop_
_entity_poly.entity_id
_entity_poly.type
_entity_poly.pdbx_seq_one_letter_code
_entity_poly.pdbx_strand_id
1 'polypeptide(L)'
;MTDPKLPLDADGACGPHVGSFYTPGNSSRSWVTAYSTGGVVTASDEMLQTKVEAFTVNAITPSQELALRSGIFQRLKDYRGFGGHVEGNIAYTVQQVMKVMARHGLVTESTK
;
A
#
# COMPACT_ATOMS: atom_id res chain seq x y z
N MET A 1 11.60 17.12 23.98
CA MET A 1 10.75 16.40 23.00
C MET A 1 10.05 15.30 23.74
N THR A 2 8.76 15.46 24.02
CA THR A 2 7.93 14.42 24.63
C THR A 2 7.62 13.39 23.56
N ASP A 3 8.07 12.16 23.77
CA ASP A 3 7.56 10.99 23.04
C ASP A 3 6.03 11.00 23.16
N PRO A 4 5.27 10.99 22.05
CA PRO A 4 3.85 10.77 22.13
C PRO A 4 3.66 9.32 22.59
N LYS A 5 3.45 9.12 23.90
CA LYS A 5 2.88 7.89 24.44
C LYS A 5 1.50 7.77 23.79
N LEU A 6 1.40 6.98 22.73
CA LEU A 6 0.10 6.46 22.30
C LEU A 6 -0.44 5.71 23.53
N PRO A 7 -1.53 6.18 24.15
CA PRO A 7 -2.02 5.52 25.33
C PRO A 7 -2.50 4.14 24.92
N LEU A 8 -2.03 3.15 25.66
CA LEU A 8 -2.58 1.82 25.62
C LEU A 8 -4.00 1.92 26.21
N ASP A 9 -4.97 1.38 25.50
CA ASP A 9 -6.31 1.16 26.03
C ASP A 9 -6.23 0.20 27.23
N ALA A 10 -7.31 0.14 28.03
CA ALA A 10 -7.33 -0.63 29.27
C ALA A 10 -7.12 -2.15 29.06
N ASP A 11 -7.36 -2.64 27.85
CA ASP A 11 -7.12 -4.03 27.42
C ASP A 11 -5.70 -4.24 26.84
N GLY A 12 -4.88 -3.20 26.83
CA GLY A 12 -3.53 -3.22 26.26
C GLY A 12 -3.48 -2.96 24.75
N ALA A 13 -4.61 -2.65 24.10
CA ALA A 13 -4.61 -2.29 22.70
C ALA A 13 -3.92 -0.93 22.47
N CYS A 14 -3.08 -0.83 21.43
CA CYS A 14 -2.51 0.43 20.99
C CYS A 14 -3.36 0.98 19.85
N GLY A 15 -4.41 1.73 20.19
CA GLY A 15 -5.38 2.29 19.25
C GLY A 15 -5.32 3.81 19.13
N PRO A 16 -5.80 4.38 18.01
CA PRO A 16 -6.08 5.81 17.95
C PRO A 16 -7.32 6.15 18.78
N HIS A 17 -7.30 7.29 19.49
CA HIS A 17 -8.46 7.78 20.24
C HIS A 17 -9.67 8.18 19.39
N VAL A 18 -9.45 8.44 18.10
CA VAL A 18 -10.50 8.81 17.14
C VAL A 18 -10.39 7.86 15.96
N GLY A 19 -11.50 7.17 15.66
CA GLY A 19 -11.58 6.25 14.53
C GLY A 19 -11.27 6.94 13.20
N SER A 20 -10.49 6.27 12.35
CA SER A 20 -10.16 6.67 10.97
C SER A 20 -9.48 8.04 10.78
N PHE A 21 -9.06 8.71 11.85
CA PHE A 21 -8.42 10.04 11.76
C PHE A 21 -6.88 9.98 11.72
N TYR A 22 -6.30 8.97 12.36
CA TYR A 22 -4.85 8.83 12.51
C TYR A 22 -4.29 7.71 11.65
N THR A 23 -3.07 7.89 11.14
CA THR A 23 -2.36 6.88 10.34
C THR A 23 -1.08 6.41 11.03
N PRO A 24 -0.76 5.09 10.98
CA PRO A 24 0.52 4.59 11.44
C PRO A 24 1.63 5.01 10.46
N GLY A 25 2.39 6.05 10.83
CA GLY A 25 3.46 6.61 10.01
C GLY A 25 2.99 7.67 9.02
N ASN A 26 3.93 8.16 8.21
CA ASN A 26 3.68 9.15 7.14
C ASN A 26 4.69 8.97 5.99
N SER A 27 4.59 9.84 4.96
CA SER A 27 5.44 9.79 3.76
C SER A 27 6.94 9.85 4.03
N SER A 28 7.36 10.41 5.16
CA SER A 28 8.76 10.56 5.57
C SER A 28 9.16 9.63 6.73
N ARG A 29 8.20 8.95 7.37
CA ARG A 29 8.40 8.09 8.53
C ARG A 29 7.54 6.84 8.38
N SER A 30 8.09 5.84 7.70
CA SER A 30 7.43 4.56 7.45
C SER A 30 7.92 3.47 8.40
N TRP A 31 7.00 2.60 8.81
CA TRP A 31 7.33 1.35 9.46
C TRP A 31 7.94 0.39 8.43
N VAL A 32 8.97 -0.36 8.81
CA VAL A 32 9.61 -1.33 7.92
C VAL A 32 8.71 -2.56 7.73
N THR A 33 8.11 -3.05 8.82
CA THR A 33 7.24 -4.23 8.86
C THR A 33 6.37 -4.16 10.11
N ALA A 34 5.14 -4.66 10.01
CA ALA A 34 4.28 -4.92 11.17
C ALA A 34 4.24 -6.43 11.41
N TYR A 35 4.51 -6.85 12.64
CA TYR A 35 4.45 -8.26 13.04
C TYR A 35 3.10 -8.52 13.71
N SER A 36 2.33 -9.47 13.19
CA SER A 36 1.00 -9.80 13.70
C SER A 36 0.74 -11.31 13.64
N THR A 37 -0.06 -11.81 14.59
CA THR A 37 -0.51 -13.22 14.61
C THR A 37 -1.69 -13.44 13.66
N GLY A 38 -2.51 -12.41 13.44
CA GLY A 38 -3.62 -12.41 12.49
C GLY A 38 -3.36 -11.51 11.28
N GLY A 39 -4.21 -11.64 10.26
CA GLY A 39 -4.24 -10.71 9.13
C GLY A 39 -4.78 -9.34 9.54
N VAL A 40 -4.50 -8.32 8.72
CA VAL A 40 -5.06 -6.98 8.91
C VAL A 40 -6.57 -7.02 8.67
N VAL A 41 -7.35 -6.50 9.61
CA VAL A 41 -8.81 -6.36 9.47
C VAL A 41 -9.13 -4.97 8.93
N THR A 42 -9.73 -4.93 7.75
CA THR A 42 -10.28 -3.71 7.14
C THR A 42 -11.81 -3.78 7.18
N ALA A 43 -12.45 -2.88 7.92
CA ALA A 43 -13.90 -2.80 7.97
C ALA A 43 -14.46 -2.36 6.60
N SER A 44 -15.44 -3.10 6.07
CA SER A 44 -16.11 -2.84 4.81
C SER A 44 -17.62 -2.95 5.00
N ASP A 45 -18.21 -1.91 5.59
CA ASP A 45 -19.64 -1.81 5.85
C ASP A 45 -20.37 -1.24 4.62
N GLU A 46 -21.36 -1.97 4.09
CA GLU A 46 -22.16 -1.55 2.93
C GLU A 46 -22.97 -0.27 3.19
N MET A 47 -23.34 0.00 4.45
CA MET A 47 -24.08 1.20 4.83
C MET A 47 -23.23 2.47 4.74
N LEU A 48 -21.90 2.31 4.74
CA LEU A 48 -20.93 3.40 4.64
C LEU A 48 -20.32 3.53 3.23
N GLN A 49 -20.83 2.77 2.25
CA GLN A 49 -20.29 2.70 0.91
C GLN A 49 -21.33 3.04 -0.15
N THR A 50 -20.87 3.53 -1.28
CA THR A 50 -21.70 3.60 -2.48
C THR A 50 -22.00 2.21 -3.02
N LYS A 51 -23.05 2.08 -3.83
CA LYS A 51 -23.39 0.82 -4.50
C LYS A 51 -22.17 0.25 -5.22
N VAL A 52 -21.93 -1.05 -5.03
CA VAL A 52 -20.86 -1.78 -5.74
C VAL A 52 -21.25 -1.93 -7.21
N GLU A 53 -20.40 -1.43 -8.10
CA GLU A 53 -20.53 -1.60 -9.54
C GLU A 53 -19.52 -2.64 -10.03
N ALA A 54 -19.91 -3.42 -11.03
CA ALA A 54 -19.00 -4.36 -11.68
C ALA A 54 -17.89 -3.58 -12.41
N PHE A 55 -16.67 -4.14 -12.43
CA PHE A 55 -15.57 -3.52 -13.16
C PHE A 55 -15.90 -3.42 -14.65
N THR A 56 -15.66 -2.24 -15.22
CA THR A 56 -15.81 -2.03 -16.66
C THR A 56 -14.68 -2.72 -17.40
N VAL A 57 -14.87 -3.02 -18.69
CA VAL A 57 -13.79 -3.54 -19.56
C VAL A 57 -12.57 -2.62 -19.52
N ASN A 58 -12.79 -1.30 -19.51
CA ASN A 58 -11.73 -0.30 -19.40
C ASN A 58 -10.93 -0.37 -18.09
N ALA A 59 -11.48 -0.96 -17.01
CA ALA A 59 -10.76 -1.24 -15.78
C ALA A 59 -10.10 -2.63 -15.78
N ILE A 60 -10.75 -3.62 -16.42
CA ILE A 60 -10.27 -5.01 -16.48
C ILE A 60 -8.99 -5.12 -17.33
N THR A 61 -8.98 -4.52 -18.52
CA THR A 61 -7.84 -4.62 -19.45
C THR A 61 -6.53 -4.09 -18.85
N PRO A 62 -6.45 -2.89 -18.25
CA PRO A 62 -5.22 -2.44 -17.59
C PRO A 62 -4.86 -3.31 -16.38
N SER A 63 -5.84 -3.84 -15.64
CA SER A 63 -5.58 -4.74 -14.51
C SER A 63 -4.90 -6.03 -14.94
N GLN A 64 -5.33 -6.62 -16.07
CA GLN A 64 -4.68 -7.79 -16.67
C GLN A 64 -3.27 -7.46 -17.17
N GLU A 65 -3.09 -6.32 -17.82
CA GLU A 65 -1.76 -5.87 -18.25
C GLU A 65 -0.82 -5.66 -17.06
N LEU A 66 -1.33 -5.12 -15.95
CA LEU A 66 -0.58 -4.99 -14.72
C LEU A 66 -0.19 -6.35 -14.17
N ALA A 67 -1.10 -7.31 -14.08
CA ALA A 67 -0.81 -8.64 -13.55
C ALA A 67 0.45 -9.30 -14.18
N LEU A 68 0.60 -9.13 -15.50
CA LEU A 68 1.73 -9.66 -16.28
C LEU A 68 3.07 -8.95 -16.04
N ARG A 69 3.06 -7.78 -15.42
CA ARG A 69 4.24 -6.94 -15.18
C ARG A 69 4.80 -7.07 -13.76
N SER A 70 4.31 -8.03 -12.97
CA SER A 70 4.82 -8.27 -11.63
C SER A 70 6.21 -8.89 -11.74
N GLY A 71 7.13 -8.46 -10.88
CA GLY A 71 8.51 -8.89 -10.93
C GLY A 71 9.15 -8.99 -9.56
N ILE A 72 10.33 -9.59 -9.53
CA ILE A 72 11.15 -9.71 -8.33
C ILE A 72 12.16 -8.56 -8.31
N PHE A 73 12.20 -7.81 -7.21
CA PHE A 73 13.10 -6.67 -7.03
C PHE A 73 13.82 -6.72 -5.69
N GLN A 74 15.04 -6.21 -5.67
CA GLN A 74 15.81 -5.97 -4.46
C GLN A 74 15.97 -4.46 -4.27
N ARG A 75 15.90 -3.99 -3.02
CA ARG A 75 16.19 -2.59 -2.72
C ARG A 75 17.69 -2.37 -2.89
N LEU A 76 18.07 -1.30 -3.60
CA LEU A 76 19.47 -0.98 -3.87
C LEU A 76 20.33 -0.87 -2.61
N LYS A 77 19.77 -0.33 -1.51
CA LYS A 77 20.50 -0.24 -0.23
C LYS A 77 20.90 -1.62 0.31
N ASP A 78 20.01 -2.60 0.18
CA ASP A 78 20.19 -3.93 0.73
C ASP A 78 21.14 -4.71 -0.19
N TYR A 79 20.95 -4.59 -1.51
CA TYR A 79 21.86 -5.18 -2.49
C TYR A 79 23.30 -4.65 -2.38
N ARG A 80 23.49 -3.35 -2.11
CA ARG A 80 24.82 -2.78 -1.90
C ARG A 80 25.50 -3.29 -0.62
N GLY A 81 24.72 -3.58 0.42
CA GLY A 81 25.23 -4.06 1.71
C GLY A 81 25.54 -5.56 1.72
N PHE A 82 24.70 -6.36 1.06
CA PHE A 82 24.74 -7.83 1.17
C PHE A 82 24.90 -8.56 -0.17
N GLY A 83 25.05 -7.82 -1.27
CA GLY A 83 25.19 -8.37 -2.62
C GLY A 83 23.94 -9.11 -3.12
N GLY A 84 24.15 -10.14 -3.95
CA GLY A 84 23.08 -10.96 -4.52
C GLY A 84 22.37 -11.89 -3.53
N HIS A 85 22.76 -11.90 -2.25
CA HIS A 85 22.19 -12.76 -1.22
C HIS A 85 20.92 -12.18 -0.55
N VAL A 86 20.43 -11.03 -1.01
CA VAL A 86 19.22 -10.39 -0.47
C VAL A 86 17.97 -11.07 -1.00
N GLU A 87 16.97 -11.27 -0.14
CA GLU A 87 15.67 -11.80 -0.55
C GLU A 87 14.97 -10.87 -1.56
N GLY A 88 14.40 -11.46 -2.59
CA GLY A 88 13.64 -10.75 -3.60
C GLY A 88 12.23 -10.40 -3.12
N ASN A 89 11.77 -9.19 -3.44
CA ASN A 89 10.40 -8.74 -3.17
C ASN A 89 9.58 -8.85 -4.45
N ILE A 90 8.39 -9.45 -4.39
CA ILE A 90 7.46 -9.49 -5.52
C ILE A 90 6.62 -8.23 -5.51
N ALA A 91 6.71 -7.41 -6.57
CA ALA A 91 6.02 -6.12 -6.61
C ALA A 91 5.84 -5.56 -8.04
N TYR A 92 5.22 -4.38 -8.10
CA TYR A 92 5.23 -3.47 -9.24
C TYR A 92 5.98 -2.20 -8.89
N THR A 93 6.49 -1.49 -9.90
CA THR A 93 6.87 -0.08 -9.73
C THR A 93 5.67 0.82 -9.99
N VAL A 94 5.44 1.82 -9.13
CA VAL A 94 4.30 2.75 -9.26
C VAL A 94 4.35 3.52 -10.58
N GLN A 95 5.54 3.88 -11.06
CA GLN A 95 5.71 4.54 -12.36
C GLN A 95 5.22 3.66 -13.51
N GLN A 96 5.42 2.34 -13.43
CA GLN A 96 4.90 1.42 -14.43
C GLN A 96 3.38 1.32 -14.36
N VAL A 97 2.81 1.33 -13.15
CA VAL A 97 1.35 1.39 -12.96
C VAL A 97 0.78 2.63 -13.64
N MET A 98 1.35 3.80 -13.38
CA MET A 98 0.92 5.07 -13.97
C MET A 98 0.96 5.03 -15.51
N LYS A 99 2.03 4.48 -16.10
CA LYS A 99 2.15 4.34 -17.57
C LYS A 99 1.12 3.39 -18.18
N VAL A 100 0.73 2.33 -17.47
CA VAL A 100 -0.36 1.45 -17.92
C VAL A 100 -1.68 2.21 -17.85
N MET A 101 -2.00 2.78 -16.69
CA MET A 101 -3.25 3.55 -16.51
C MET A 101 -3.37 4.69 -17.53
N ALA A 102 -2.29 5.42 -17.82
CA ALA A 102 -2.29 6.51 -18.80
C ALA A 102 -2.56 6.03 -20.24
N ARG A 103 -1.96 4.91 -20.65
CA ARG A 103 -2.21 4.31 -21.98
C ARG A 103 -3.65 3.85 -22.16
N HIS A 104 -4.30 3.44 -21.08
CA HIS A 104 -5.73 3.07 -21.08
C HIS A 104 -6.65 4.28 -20.81
N GLY A 105 -6.12 5.49 -20.77
CA GLY A 105 -6.91 6.72 -20.59
C GLY A 105 -7.53 6.89 -19.19
N LEU A 106 -7.06 6.14 -18.19
CA LEU A 106 -7.60 6.17 -16.83
C LEU A 106 -6.97 7.24 -15.94
N VAL A 107 -5.80 7.76 -16.33
CA VAL A 107 -5.15 8.90 -15.69
C VAL A 107 -4.56 9.80 -16.77
N THR A 108 -4.65 11.11 -16.59
CA THR A 108 -3.89 12.06 -17.41
C THR A 108 -2.44 12.02 -16.95
N GLU A 109 -1.48 12.01 -17.90
CA GLU A 109 -0.08 12.22 -17.55
C GLU A 109 0.03 13.63 -16.96
N SER A 110 0.20 13.72 -15.63
CA SER A 110 0.55 14.98 -14.99
C SER A 110 1.96 15.34 -15.45
N THR A 111 2.03 16.17 -16.48
CA THR A 111 3.25 16.83 -16.93
C THR A 111 3.69 17.73 -15.77
N LYS A 112 4.81 17.38 -15.14
CA LYS A 112 5.63 18.31 -14.37
C LYS A 112 6.92 18.53 -15.13
#